data_AF-A0A7S1MDF4-F1
#
_entry.id   AF-A0A7S1MDF4-F1
#
_cell.length_a   1.000
_cell.length_b   1.000
_cell.length_c   1.000
_cell.angle_alpha   90.00
_cell.angle_beta   90.00
_cell.angle_gamma   90.00
#
_symmetry.space_group_name_H-M   'P 1'
#
loop_
_entity.id
_entity.type
_entity.pdbx_description
1 polymer ?
#
loop_
_entity_poly.entity_id
_entity_poly.type
_entity_poly.pdbx_seq_one_letter_code
_entity_poly.pdbx_strand_id
1 'polypeptide(L)'
;LTEGLLSDLMTTALHSDKRHMEVPPQLVAAAAERVLAAKEKDVDAFYGEVCGNALRKEEHGRYTVAVTLEEAETLRRVIHLRAAKPSVVDGKRTAIALNAVPSVNQLVDASHAFRAAATPYQSWRNYQCLRFFDGDLHYSDAEFGLLLRSLHSNEPKARQAFFSQVISCRRRARQRWE
;
A
#
# COMPACT_ATOMS: atom_id res chain seq x y z
N LEU A 1 -17.85 -23.47 -11.25
CA LEU A 1 -17.78 -22.64 -10.01
C LEU A 1 -19.14 -21.97 -9.85
N THR A 2 -19.86 -22.20 -8.77
CA THR A 2 -21.16 -21.56 -8.51
C THR A 2 -20.96 -20.06 -8.26
N GLU A 3 -21.89 -19.21 -8.71
CA GLU A 3 -21.79 -17.73 -8.60
C GLU A 3 -21.47 -17.25 -7.18
N GLY A 4 -21.99 -17.93 -6.16
CA GLY A 4 -21.72 -17.60 -4.75
C GLY A 4 -20.25 -17.78 -4.34
N LEU A 5 -19.59 -18.82 -4.85
CA LEU A 5 -18.19 -19.12 -4.50
C LEU A 5 -17.22 -18.12 -5.14
N LEU A 6 -17.58 -17.63 -6.33
CA LEU A 6 -16.83 -16.61 -7.06
C LEU A 6 -17.03 -15.22 -6.43
N SER A 7 -18.27 -14.90 -6.04
CA SER A 7 -18.59 -13.72 -5.24
C SER A 7 -17.81 -13.70 -3.92
N ASP A 8 -17.74 -14.81 -3.20
CA ASP A 8 -16.98 -14.90 -1.93
C ASP A 8 -15.47 -14.77 -2.15
N LEU A 9 -14.92 -15.31 -3.24
CA LEU A 9 -13.51 -15.18 -3.59
C LEU A 9 -13.15 -13.75 -4.02
N MET A 10 -14.02 -13.10 -4.81
CA MET A 10 -13.88 -11.68 -5.17
C MET A 10 -14.00 -10.80 -3.93
N THR A 11 -14.97 -11.10 -3.07
CA THR A 11 -15.19 -10.42 -1.80
C THR A 11 -13.98 -10.61 -0.91
N THR A 12 -13.36 -11.78 -0.83
CA THR A 12 -12.15 -12.03 -0.02
C THR A 12 -10.90 -11.37 -0.62
N ALA A 13 -10.73 -11.41 -1.95
CA ALA A 13 -9.63 -10.76 -2.66
C ALA A 13 -9.69 -9.23 -2.60
N LEU A 14 -10.88 -8.68 -2.42
CA LEU A 14 -11.15 -7.25 -2.33
C LEU A 14 -11.41 -6.76 -0.89
N HIS A 15 -11.89 -7.58 0.04
CA HIS A 15 -12.14 -7.28 1.47
C HIS A 15 -10.97 -7.69 2.36
N SER A 16 -9.76 -7.42 1.90
CA SER A 16 -8.56 -7.63 2.70
C SER A 16 -8.49 -6.64 3.90
N ASP A 17 -9.55 -5.94 4.27
CA ASP A 17 -9.62 -5.31 5.58
C ASP A 17 -11.09 -5.03 5.96
N LYS A 18 -11.62 -5.79 6.93
CA LYS A 18 -12.96 -5.56 7.48
C LYS A 18 -13.08 -4.23 8.23
N ARG A 19 -12.01 -3.43 8.34
CA ARG A 19 -12.07 -2.17 9.08
C ARG A 19 -12.23 -0.90 8.25
N HIS A 20 -11.88 -0.83 6.95
CA HIS A 20 -12.06 0.45 6.22
C HIS A 20 -12.20 0.36 4.68
N MET A 21 -12.49 -0.80 4.07
CA MET A 21 -12.58 -0.86 2.61
C MET A 21 -13.94 -1.41 2.14
N GLU A 22 -14.95 -0.54 2.06
CA GLU A 22 -16.08 -0.78 1.17
C GLU A 22 -15.53 -0.76 -0.26
N VAL A 23 -15.40 -1.94 -0.83
CA VAL A 23 -15.05 -2.09 -2.24
C VAL A 23 -16.23 -1.52 -3.03
N PRO A 24 -16.03 -0.54 -3.93
CA PRO A 24 -17.14 0.05 -4.67
C PRO A 24 -17.91 -1.06 -5.39
N PRO A 25 -19.24 -1.17 -5.20
CA PRO A 25 -20.03 -2.29 -5.75
C PRO A 25 -19.96 -2.36 -7.28
N GLN A 26 -19.68 -1.24 -7.93
CA GLN A 26 -19.44 -1.14 -9.38
C GLN A 26 -18.22 -1.96 -9.85
N LEU A 27 -17.18 -2.06 -9.02
CA LEU A 27 -15.94 -2.75 -9.35
C LEU A 27 -16.09 -4.27 -9.17
N VAL A 28 -16.87 -4.67 -8.16
CA VAL A 28 -17.31 -6.06 -7.98
C VAL A 28 -18.23 -6.49 -9.11
N ALA A 29 -19.20 -5.65 -9.50
CA ALA A 29 -20.10 -5.92 -10.62
C ALA A 29 -19.36 -6.01 -11.96
N ALA A 30 -18.47 -5.07 -12.26
CA ALA A 30 -17.68 -5.08 -13.49
C ALA A 30 -16.72 -6.29 -13.57
N ALA A 31 -16.17 -6.72 -12.44
CA ALA A 31 -15.34 -7.92 -12.38
C ALA A 31 -16.19 -9.19 -12.49
N ALA A 32 -17.36 -9.25 -11.84
CA ALA A 32 -18.30 -10.36 -11.95
C ALA A 32 -18.84 -10.53 -13.39
N GLU A 33 -19.18 -9.44 -14.09
CA GLU A 33 -19.58 -9.49 -15.49
C GLU A 33 -18.47 -10.04 -16.40
N ARG A 34 -17.22 -9.62 -16.18
CA ARG A 34 -16.07 -10.13 -16.95
C ARG A 34 -15.80 -11.62 -16.68
N VAL A 35 -16.03 -12.08 -15.45
CA VAL A 35 -15.90 -13.50 -15.10
C VAL A 35 -17.01 -14.35 -15.69
N LEU A 36 -18.26 -13.89 -15.60
CA LEU A 36 -19.41 -14.62 -16.12
C LEU A 36 -19.38 -14.70 -17.65
N ALA A 37 -18.78 -13.71 -18.31
CA ALA A 37 -18.56 -13.71 -19.76
C ALA A 37 -17.37 -14.58 -20.20
N ALA A 38 -16.40 -14.83 -19.31
CA ALA A 38 -15.24 -15.68 -19.61
C ALA A 38 -15.65 -17.16 -19.61
N LYS A 39 -15.71 -17.77 -20.80
CA LYS A 39 -15.81 -19.23 -20.93
C LYS A 39 -14.68 -19.90 -20.16
N GLU A 40 -14.97 -21.06 -19.57
CA GLU A 40 -14.19 -21.94 -18.66
C GLU A 40 -12.66 -22.07 -18.89
N LYS A 41 -12.12 -21.63 -20.02
CA LYS A 41 -10.68 -21.63 -20.36
C LYS A 41 -9.88 -20.42 -19.85
N ASP A 42 -10.53 -19.39 -19.31
CA ASP A 42 -9.85 -18.15 -18.89
C ASP A 42 -9.75 -17.98 -17.37
N VAL A 43 -9.99 -19.04 -16.60
CA VAL A 43 -9.91 -19.00 -15.14
C VAL A 43 -8.49 -18.64 -14.67
N ASP A 44 -7.45 -19.19 -15.31
CA ASP A 44 -6.05 -18.87 -14.99
C ASP A 44 -5.69 -17.43 -15.37
N ALA A 45 -6.21 -16.91 -16.49
CA ALA A 45 -6.04 -15.52 -16.90
C ALA A 45 -6.77 -14.57 -15.95
N PHE A 46 -7.96 -14.95 -15.49
CA PHE A 46 -8.73 -14.23 -14.48
C PHE A 46 -8.02 -14.22 -13.12
N TYR A 47 -7.51 -15.36 -12.65
CA TYR A 47 -6.64 -15.39 -11.48
C TYR A 47 -5.41 -14.52 -11.70
N GLY A 48 -4.83 -14.49 -12.90
CA GLY A 48 -3.76 -13.57 -13.29
C GLY A 48 -4.15 -12.09 -13.18
N GLU A 49 -5.35 -11.70 -13.61
CA GLU A 49 -5.84 -10.32 -13.55
C GLU A 49 -6.22 -9.89 -12.12
N VAL A 50 -6.83 -10.79 -11.33
CA VAL A 50 -7.25 -10.54 -9.93
C VAL A 50 -6.06 -10.55 -8.97
N CYS A 51 -5.16 -11.53 -9.11
CA CYS A 51 -3.90 -11.58 -8.39
C CYS A 51 -2.93 -10.51 -8.89
N GLY A 52 -3.08 -10.08 -10.14
CA GLY A 52 -2.40 -8.93 -10.72
C GLY A 52 -2.90 -7.59 -10.16
N ASN A 53 -2.20 -6.52 -10.53
CA ASN A 53 -2.61 -5.15 -10.19
C ASN A 53 -3.66 -4.58 -11.16
N ALA A 54 -4.11 -5.34 -12.17
CA ALA A 54 -4.94 -4.84 -13.27
C ALA A 54 -6.30 -4.26 -12.84
N LEU A 55 -6.90 -4.81 -11.77
CA LEU A 55 -8.17 -4.32 -11.22
C LEU A 55 -8.02 -3.17 -10.21
N ARG A 56 -6.80 -2.73 -9.92
CA ARG A 56 -6.52 -1.73 -8.88
C ARG A 56 -6.10 -0.42 -9.51
N LYS A 57 -6.85 0.65 -9.22
CA LYS A 57 -6.56 1.98 -9.76
C LYS A 57 -5.28 2.54 -9.12
N GLU A 58 -4.18 2.49 -9.86
CA GLU A 58 -2.94 3.17 -9.48
C GLU A 58 -2.89 4.59 -10.07
N GLU A 59 -2.69 5.56 -9.18
CA GLU A 59 -2.37 6.95 -9.49
C GLU A 59 -0.87 7.09 -9.75
N HIS A 60 -0.50 7.36 -11.00
CA HIS A 60 0.87 7.67 -11.36
C HIS A 60 1.34 9.01 -10.77
N GLY A 61 2.66 9.13 -10.55
CA GLY A 61 3.28 10.37 -10.06
C GLY A 61 3.23 10.56 -8.54
N ARG A 62 2.82 9.54 -7.78
CA ARG A 62 2.93 9.50 -6.32
C ARG A 62 4.11 8.65 -5.90
N TYR A 63 4.97 9.22 -5.06
CA TYR A 63 6.13 8.56 -4.52
C TYR A 63 6.04 8.56 -3.00
N THR A 64 6.46 7.46 -2.37
CA THR A 64 6.56 7.35 -0.92
C THR A 64 8.01 7.04 -0.58
N VAL A 65 8.54 7.80 0.36
CA VAL A 65 9.92 7.66 0.84
C VAL A 65 9.90 7.56 2.36
N ALA A 66 10.74 6.69 2.91
CA ALA A 66 11.04 6.70 4.32
C ALA A 66 12.06 7.81 4.59
N VAL A 67 11.84 8.59 5.65
CA VAL A 67 12.73 9.67 6.07
C VAL A 67 13.05 9.51 7.55
N THR A 68 14.19 10.05 7.96
CA THR A 68 14.58 10.16 9.37
C THR A 68 13.75 11.22 10.10
N LEU A 69 13.78 11.23 11.43
CA LEU A 69 13.08 12.24 12.23
C LEU A 69 13.62 13.67 11.99
N GLU A 70 14.93 13.81 11.79
CA GLU A 70 15.59 15.09 11.50
C GLU A 70 15.15 15.65 10.14
N GLU A 71 15.07 14.78 9.13
CA GLU A 71 14.54 15.13 7.81
C GLU A 71 13.05 15.48 7.89
N ALA A 72 12.26 14.71 8.66
CA ALA A 72 10.84 14.98 8.85
C ALA A 72 10.59 16.35 9.51
N GLU A 73 11.37 16.72 10.53
CA GLU A 73 11.31 18.05 11.16
C GLU A 73 11.61 19.16 10.14
N THR A 74 12.65 18.96 9.32
CA THR A 74 13.03 19.90 8.27
C THR A 74 11.92 20.05 7.22
N LEU A 75 11.33 18.94 6.77
CA LEU A 75 10.21 18.95 5.82
C LEU A 75 9.00 19.66 6.40
N ARG A 76 8.71 19.46 7.69
CA ARG A 76 7.61 20.14 8.39
C ARG A 76 7.82 21.65 8.43
N ARG A 77 9.05 22.10 8.71
CA ARG A 77 9.42 23.52 8.62
C ARG A 77 9.21 24.06 7.21
N VAL A 78 9.60 23.32 6.17
CA VAL A 78 9.40 23.71 4.76
C VAL A 78 7.91 23.84 4.42
N ILE A 79 7.08 22.88 4.85
CA ILE A 79 5.62 22.92 4.65
C ILE A 79 5.03 24.20 5.23
N HIS A 80 5.37 24.53 6.48
CA HIS A 80 4.86 25.72 7.15
C HIS A 80 5.39 27.03 6.55
N LEU A 81 6.69 27.13 6.27
CA LEU A 81 7.28 28.33 5.67
C LEU A 81 6.73 28.62 4.26
N ARG A 82 6.26 27.58 3.57
CA ARG A 82 5.70 27.67 2.21
C ARG A 82 4.19 27.54 2.18
N ALA A 83 3.50 27.64 3.32
CA ALA A 83 2.05 27.47 3.39
C ALA A 83 1.27 28.47 2.49
N ALA A 84 1.79 29.69 2.33
CA ALA A 84 1.20 30.71 1.45
C ALA A 84 1.55 30.52 -0.04
N LYS A 85 2.44 29.57 -0.39
CA LYS A 85 2.85 29.32 -1.77
C LYS A 85 2.03 28.17 -2.38
N PRO A 86 1.73 28.24 -3.69
CA PRO A 86 0.96 27.19 -4.38
C PRO A 86 1.74 25.88 -4.55
N SER A 87 3.07 25.90 -4.41
CA SER A 87 3.92 24.71 -4.50
C SER A 87 5.08 24.77 -3.51
N VAL A 88 5.50 23.59 -3.06
CA VAL A 88 6.67 23.42 -2.20
C VAL A 88 7.95 23.77 -2.95
N VAL A 89 8.06 23.41 -4.23
CA VAL A 89 9.22 23.73 -5.08
C VAL A 89 8.79 24.74 -6.13
N ASP A 90 9.49 25.87 -6.18
CA ASP A 90 9.17 26.95 -7.09
C ASP A 90 9.27 26.46 -8.55
N GLY A 91 8.25 26.75 -9.37
CA GLY A 91 8.19 26.33 -10.78
C GLY A 91 7.86 24.85 -11.04
N LYS A 92 7.61 24.03 -10.00
CA LYS A 92 7.19 22.62 -10.14
C LYS A 92 5.83 22.39 -9.52
N ARG A 93 5.06 21.43 -10.02
CA ARG A 93 3.78 21.00 -9.45
C ARG A 93 4.00 19.86 -8.47
N THR A 94 4.56 20.18 -7.32
CA THR A 94 4.93 19.19 -6.29
C THR A 94 4.21 19.50 -4.99
N ALA A 95 3.61 18.47 -4.42
CA ALA A 95 3.03 18.52 -3.09
C ALA A 95 3.59 17.37 -2.26
N ILE A 96 3.82 17.63 -0.98
CA ILE A 96 4.31 16.65 -0.03
C ILE A 96 3.35 16.56 1.16
N ALA A 97 3.37 15.40 1.79
CA ALA A 97 2.69 15.11 3.03
C ALA A 97 3.61 14.24 3.89
N LEU A 98 3.50 14.40 5.20
CA LEU A 98 4.22 13.63 6.19
C LEU A 98 3.23 12.74 6.91
N ASN A 99 3.52 11.44 6.94
CA ASN A 99 2.72 10.46 7.66
C ASN A 99 3.55 9.78 8.74
N ALA A 100 2.92 9.44 9.86
CA ALA A 100 3.53 8.68 10.94
C ALA A 100 3.20 7.19 10.79
N VAL A 101 4.21 6.37 10.52
CA VAL A 101 4.07 4.90 10.43
C VAL A 101 3.53 4.30 11.74
N PRO A 102 4.05 4.63 12.94
CA PRO A 102 3.55 4.03 14.19
C PRO A 102 2.07 4.34 14.49
N SER A 103 1.54 5.43 13.93
CA SER A 103 0.16 5.87 14.11
C SER A 103 -0.75 5.42 12.95
N VAL A 104 -0.55 4.20 12.44
CA VAL A 104 -1.38 3.65 11.34
C VAL A 104 -1.35 4.54 10.09
N ASN A 105 -0.15 5.01 9.72
CA ASN A 105 0.06 5.91 8.59
C ASN A 105 -0.74 7.23 8.68
N GLN A 106 -1.03 7.72 9.89
CA GLN A 106 -1.75 8.96 10.11
C GLN A 106 -1.01 10.15 9.50
N LEU A 107 -1.76 10.99 8.79
CA LEU A 107 -1.26 12.26 8.24
C LEU A 107 -0.91 13.22 9.39
N VAL A 108 0.35 13.62 9.45
CA VAL A 108 0.89 14.56 10.44
C VAL A 108 0.85 15.99 9.90
N ASP A 109 1.26 16.18 8.64
CA ASP A 109 1.36 17.49 8.02
C ASP A 109 1.28 17.39 6.49
N ALA A 110 0.83 18.46 5.83
CA ALA A 110 0.65 18.48 4.39
C ALA A 110 0.86 19.87 3.79
N SER A 111 1.51 19.92 2.64
CA SER A 111 1.60 21.14 1.83
C SER A 111 0.23 21.53 1.23
N HIS A 112 0.06 22.82 0.93
CA HIS A 112 -1.19 23.39 0.43
C HIS A 112 -1.80 22.65 -0.79
N ALA A 113 -0.97 22.26 -1.76
CA ALA A 113 -1.41 21.58 -2.98
C ALA A 113 -1.57 20.06 -2.82
N PHE A 114 -1.36 19.50 -1.63
CA PHE A 114 -1.46 18.06 -1.41
C PHE A 114 -2.91 17.61 -1.51
N ARG A 115 -3.11 16.54 -2.29
CA ARG A 115 -4.40 15.86 -2.41
C ARG A 115 -4.23 14.42 -1.96
N ALA A 116 -5.08 13.98 -1.03
CA ALA A 116 -5.16 12.57 -0.67
C ALA A 116 -5.41 11.71 -1.92
N ALA A 117 -4.93 10.47 -1.90
CA ALA A 117 -5.22 9.53 -2.98
C ALA A 117 -6.72 9.25 -3.03
N ALA A 118 -7.28 9.18 -4.23
CA ALA A 118 -8.68 8.82 -4.45
C ALA A 118 -8.97 7.37 -4.04
N THR A 119 -7.95 6.52 -4.00
CA THR A 119 -8.06 5.14 -3.53
C THR A 119 -7.01 4.85 -2.46
N PRO A 120 -7.39 4.30 -1.28
CA PRO A 120 -6.45 4.08 -0.18
C PRO A 120 -5.45 2.96 -0.46
N TYR A 121 -5.71 2.11 -1.46
CA TYR A 121 -4.92 0.93 -1.80
C TYR A 121 -3.41 1.19 -1.85
N GLN A 122 -2.97 2.19 -2.62
CA GLN A 122 -1.53 2.48 -2.75
C GLN A 122 -0.92 2.99 -1.45
N SER A 123 -1.65 3.83 -0.70
CA SER A 123 -1.20 4.32 0.60
C SER A 123 -1.02 3.17 1.58
N TRP A 124 -2.00 2.25 1.61
CA TRP A 124 -1.97 1.07 2.46
C TRP A 124 -0.84 0.11 2.07
N ARG A 125 -0.67 -0.13 0.77
CA ARG A 125 0.42 -0.94 0.23
C ARG A 125 1.78 -0.41 0.69
N ASN A 126 2.02 0.88 0.48
CA ASN A 126 3.27 1.53 0.84
C ASN A 126 3.48 1.50 2.36
N TYR A 127 2.42 1.67 3.15
CA TYR A 127 2.47 1.53 4.60
C TYR A 127 2.91 0.12 5.04
N GLN A 128 2.38 -0.95 4.43
CA GLN A 128 2.80 -2.31 4.77
C GLN A 128 4.28 -2.56 4.41
N CYS A 129 4.77 -2.00 3.30
CA CYS A 129 6.19 -2.03 2.96
C CYS A 129 7.06 -1.28 4.00
N LEU A 130 6.62 -0.11 4.44
CA LEU A 130 7.32 0.66 5.48
C LEU A 130 7.38 -0.09 6.82
N ARG A 131 6.31 -0.80 7.21
CA ARG A 131 6.31 -1.67 8.39
C ARG A 131 7.31 -2.83 8.25
N PHE A 132 7.45 -3.38 7.05
CA PHE A 132 8.43 -4.45 6.79
C PHE A 132 9.86 -3.92 6.91
N PHE A 133 10.12 -2.71 6.41
CA PHE A 133 11.40 -2.02 6.60
C PHE A 133 11.65 -1.64 8.05
N ASP A 134 10.60 -1.36 8.82
CA ASP A 134 10.69 -1.18 10.27
C ASP A 134 10.76 -2.52 11.04
N GLY A 135 10.80 -3.67 10.36
CA GLY A 135 10.96 -4.96 11.03
C GLY A 135 9.75 -5.42 11.84
N ASP A 136 8.55 -4.98 11.49
CA ASP A 136 7.31 -5.46 12.11
C ASP A 136 7.05 -6.93 11.73
N LEU A 137 6.44 -7.68 12.65
CA LEU A 137 6.05 -9.09 12.47
C LEU A 137 4.53 -9.28 12.47
N HIS A 138 3.76 -8.30 12.95
CA HIS A 138 2.33 -8.48 13.21
C HIS A 138 1.47 -8.04 12.03
N TYR A 139 1.31 -8.93 11.05
CA TYR A 139 0.42 -8.69 9.92
C TYR A 139 -0.85 -9.53 10.06
N SER A 140 -1.99 -8.95 9.67
CA SER A 140 -3.15 -9.78 9.31
C SER A 140 -2.91 -10.47 7.96
N ASP A 141 -3.62 -11.56 7.69
CA ASP A 141 -3.49 -12.34 6.43
C ASP A 141 -3.58 -11.47 5.19
N ALA A 142 -4.48 -10.48 5.25
CA ALA A 142 -4.68 -9.55 4.18
C ALA A 142 -3.55 -8.54 3.99
N GLU A 143 -3.03 -7.96 5.06
CA GLU A 143 -1.88 -7.06 5.03
C GLU A 143 -0.64 -7.81 4.54
N PHE A 144 -0.48 -9.06 4.97
CA PHE A 144 0.60 -9.93 4.51
C PHE A 144 0.47 -10.23 3.01
N GLY A 145 -0.73 -10.56 2.53
CA GLY A 145 -0.97 -10.73 1.09
C GLY A 145 -0.68 -9.47 0.28
N LEU A 146 -0.95 -8.28 0.82
CA LEU A 146 -0.61 -7.01 0.19
C LEU A 146 0.90 -6.77 0.15
N LEU A 147 1.61 -7.05 1.25
CA LEU A 147 3.06 -6.96 1.32
C LEU A 147 3.73 -7.93 0.34
N LEU A 148 3.26 -9.18 0.29
CA LEU A 148 3.82 -10.21 -0.58
C LEU A 148 3.71 -9.81 -2.05
N ARG A 149 2.56 -9.27 -2.47
CA ARG A 149 2.37 -8.72 -3.82
C ARG A 149 3.29 -7.52 -4.10
N SER A 150 3.60 -6.72 -3.10
CA SER A 150 4.45 -5.53 -3.27
C SER A 150 5.92 -5.90 -3.44
N LEU A 151 6.35 -6.98 -2.78
CA LEU A 151 7.73 -7.47 -2.80
C LEU A 151 7.90 -8.71 -3.67
N HIS A 152 6.93 -9.04 -4.52
CA HIS A 152 6.92 -10.29 -5.30
C HIS A 152 8.08 -10.36 -6.31
N SER A 153 8.56 -9.22 -6.78
CA SER A 153 9.71 -9.13 -7.69
C SER A 153 11.03 -9.50 -7.03
N ASN A 154 11.10 -9.47 -5.69
CA ASN A 154 12.30 -9.82 -4.93
C ASN A 154 12.26 -11.31 -4.56
N GLU A 155 13.40 -11.99 -4.72
CA GLU A 155 13.50 -13.39 -4.32
C GLU A 155 13.24 -13.58 -2.82
N PRO A 156 12.61 -14.70 -2.40
CA PRO A 156 12.38 -15.01 -0.99
C PRO A 156 13.64 -14.92 -0.11
N LYS A 157 14.77 -15.45 -0.60
CA LYS A 157 16.06 -15.41 0.11
C LYS A 157 16.58 -13.99 0.29
N ALA A 158 16.43 -13.13 -0.72
CA ALA A 158 16.84 -11.73 -0.63
C ALA A 158 16.02 -10.97 0.42
N ARG A 159 14.70 -11.20 0.47
CA ARG A 159 13.81 -10.61 1.48
C ARG A 159 14.17 -11.05 2.89
N GLN A 160 14.44 -12.34 3.08
CA GLN A 160 14.86 -12.91 4.36
C GLN A 160 16.20 -12.34 4.82
N ALA A 161 17.19 -12.26 3.92
CA ALA A 161 18.50 -11.71 4.21
C ALA A 161 18.41 -10.23 4.60
N PHE A 162 17.67 -9.43 3.84
CA PHE A 162 17.39 -8.03 4.15
C PHE A 162 16.76 -7.89 5.55
N PHE A 163 15.69 -8.64 5.82
CA PHE A 163 14.99 -8.57 7.11
C PHE A 163 15.91 -8.94 8.28
N SER A 164 16.69 -10.01 8.13
CA SER A 164 17.65 -10.46 9.13
C SER A 164 18.72 -9.40 9.40
N GLN A 165 19.23 -8.75 8.36
CA GLN A 165 20.20 -7.66 8.49
C GLN A 165 19.60 -6.44 9.22
N VAL A 166 18.39 -6.02 8.85
CA VAL A 166 17.70 -4.89 9.51
C VAL A 166 17.48 -5.16 10.99
N ILE A 167 16.94 -6.33 11.34
CA ILE A 167 16.72 -6.72 12.73
C ILE A 167 18.04 -6.84 13.50
N SER A 168 19.12 -7.31 12.87
CA SER A 168 20.44 -7.42 13.52
C SER A 168 21.02 -6.07 13.96
N CYS A 169 20.72 -5.00 13.22
CA CYS A 169 21.14 -3.63 13.54
C CYS A 169 20.31 -3.01 14.69
N ARG A 170 19.15 -3.59 15.03
CA ARG A 170 18.28 -3.05 16.08
C ARG A 170 18.81 -3.41 17.47
N ARG A 171 19.10 -2.38 18.26
CA ARG A 171 19.61 -2.51 19.64
C ARG A 171 18.53 -2.93 20.65
N ARG A 172 17.25 -2.65 20.37
CA ARG A 172 16.11 -2.94 21.26
C ARG A 172 15.11 -3.84 20.52
N ALA A 173 14.65 -4.88 21.22
CA ALA A 173 13.81 -5.98 20.71
C ALA A 173 14.44 -6.78 19.56
N ARG A 174 15.33 -7.72 19.90
CA ARG A 174 15.63 -8.86 19.01
C ARG A 174 14.40 -9.76 18.97
N GLN A 175 13.36 -9.36 18.23
CA GLN A 175 12.25 -10.26 17.95
C GLN A 175 12.83 -11.41 17.15
N ARG A 176 12.92 -12.59 17.79
CA ARG A 176 13.30 -13.82 17.12
C ARG A 176 12.06 -14.27 16.36
N TRP A 177 12.17 -14.33 15.04
CA TRP A 177 11.13 -14.85 14.16
C TRP A 177 11.29 -16.36 13.92
N GLU A 178 12.38 -16.95 14.47
CA GLU A 178 12.61 -18.40 14.61
C GLU A 178 11.71 -19.01 15.68
#